data_AF-A0A1Q8Q3C3-F1
#
_entry.id   AF-A0A1Q8Q3C3-F1
#
_cell.length_a   1.000
_cell.length_b   1.000
_cell.length_c   1.000
_cell.angle_alpha   90.00
_cell.angle_beta   90.00
_cell.angle_gamma   90.00
#
_symmetry.space_group_name_H-M   'P 1'
#
loop_
_entity.id
_entity.type
_entity.pdbx_description
1 polymer ?
#
loop_
_entity_poly.entity_id
_entity_poly.type
_entity_poly.pdbx_seq_one_letter_code
_entity_poly.pdbx_strand_id
1 'polypeptide(L)' 'MSPNILKEYIEGDFQVTEYTRDGQSVSHTVKVPVQVQIPAGETIPVPPTFEQRLASTEEAITALLGL' A
#
# COMPACT_ATOMS: atom_id res chain seq x y z
N MET A 1 4.50 -35.92 -2.76
CA MET A 1 3.34 -35.44 -1.97
C MET A 1 3.38 -33.93 -1.94
N SER A 2 2.26 -33.27 -2.24
CA SER A 2 2.13 -31.82 -2.07
C SER A 2 1.85 -31.51 -0.59
N PRO A 3 2.41 -30.43 -0.02
CA PRO A 3 2.10 -30.03 1.35
C PRO A 3 0.63 -29.61 1.48
N ASN A 4 -0.02 -30.00 2.59
CA ASN A 4 -1.39 -29.59 2.92
C ASN A 4 -1.37 -28.38 3.85
N ILE A 5 -2.42 -27.56 3.82
CA ILE A 5 -2.58 -26.44 4.77
C ILE A 5 -3.00 -27.00 6.13
N LEU A 6 -2.28 -26.61 7.19
CA LEU A 6 -2.61 -26.92 8.57
C LEU A 6 -3.44 -25.81 9.20
N LYS A 7 -3.02 -24.54 9.01
CA LYS A 7 -3.65 -23.38 9.64
C LYS A 7 -3.43 -22.11 8.83
N GLU A 8 -4.42 -21.22 8.86
CA GLU A 8 -4.32 -19.86 8.33
C GLU A 8 -4.75 -18.83 9.39
N TYR A 9 -4.00 -17.75 9.53
CA TYR A 9 -4.28 -16.67 10.49
C TYR A 9 -3.62 -15.35 10.08
N ILE A 10 -4.03 -14.26 10.72
CA ILE A 10 -3.40 -12.95 10.57
C ILE A 10 -2.46 -12.71 11.76
N GLU A 11 -1.22 -12.32 11.47
CA GLU A 11 -0.21 -11.93 12.45
C GLU A 11 0.31 -10.54 12.08
N GLY A 12 -0.22 -9.51 12.74
CA GLY A 12 0.05 -8.11 12.38
C GLY A 12 -0.43 -7.79 10.96
N ASP A 13 0.47 -7.28 10.13
CA ASP A 13 0.18 -6.94 8.72
C ASP A 13 0.41 -8.11 7.75
N PHE A 14 0.49 -9.35 8.24
CA PHE A 14 0.74 -10.53 7.41
C PHE A 14 -0.38 -11.57 7.52
N GLN A 15 -0.81 -12.07 6.37
CA GLN A 15 -1.53 -13.33 6.26
C GLN A 15 -0.51 -14.47 6.33
N VAL A 16 -0.67 -15.34 7.32
CA VAL A 16 0.22 -16.47 7.60
C VAL A 16 -0.51 -17.77 7.26
N THR A 17 0.12 -18.60 6.44
CA THR A 17 -0.33 -19.95 6.10
C THR A 17 0.73 -20.97 6.54
N GLU A 18 0.36 -21.86 7.45
CA GLU A 18 1.19 -22.97 7.92
C GLU A 18 0.82 -24.25 7.17
N TYR A 19 1.83 -24.95 6.68
CA TYR A 19 1.68 -26.18 5.91
C TYR A 19 2.22 -27.39 6.66
N THR A 20 1.59 -28.54 6.50
CA THR A 20 1.98 -29.82 7.09
C THR A 20 2.18 -30.90 6.02
N ARG A 21 3.04 -31.88 6.33
CA ARG A 21 3.21 -33.12 5.54
C ARG A 21 2.57 -34.33 6.21
N ASP A 22 2.49 -34.33 7.54
CA ASP A 22 2.04 -35.44 8.39
C ASP A 22 0.64 -35.19 9.02
N GLY A 23 0.08 -33.99 8.82
CA GLY A 23 -1.21 -33.59 9.40
C GLY A 23 -1.12 -33.08 10.84
N GLN A 24 0.07 -33.05 11.45
CA GLN A 24 0.25 -32.73 12.88
C GLN A 24 1.31 -31.66 13.10
N SER A 25 2.42 -31.73 12.37
CA SER A 25 3.58 -30.85 12.53
C SER A 25 3.62 -29.78 11.44
N VAL A 26 4.02 -28.57 11.81
CA VAL A 26 4.32 -27.51 10.83
C VAL A 26 5.60 -27.88 10.09
N SER A 27 5.50 -27.96 8.77
CA SER A 27 6.63 -28.20 7.88
C SER A 27 7.20 -26.91 7.28
N HIS A 28 6.32 -25.97 6.92
CA HIS A 28 6.68 -24.69 6.30
C HIS A 28 5.64 -23.63 6.69
N THR A 29 6.07 -22.38 6.75
CA THR A 29 5.20 -21.23 7.01
C THR A 29 5.42 -20.21 5.90
N VAL A 30 4.34 -19.75 5.29
CA VAL A 30 4.34 -18.68 4.30
C VAL A 30 3.70 -17.44 4.92
N LYS A 31 4.35 -16.28 4.78
CA LYS A 31 3.82 -14.99 5.23
C LYS A 31 3.67 -14.07 4.03
N VAL A 32 2.46 -13.60 3.78
CA VAL A 32 2.14 -12.67 2.70
C VAL A 32 1.66 -11.36 3.33
N PRO A 33 2.22 -10.20 2.98
CA PRO A 33 1.72 -8.93 3.51
C PRO A 33 0.26 -8.73 3.10
N VAL A 34 -0.57 -8.30 4.04
CA VAL A 34 -1.98 -7.97 3.82
C VAL A 34 -2.01 -6.72 2.95
N GLN A 35 -2.40 -6.86 1.69
CA GLN A 35 -2.61 -5.71 0.82
C GLN A 35 -3.88 -4.99 1.25
N VAL A 36 -3.72 -3.81 1.83
CA VAL A 36 -4.83 -2.88 2.04
C VAL A 36 -5.27 -2.40 0.66
N GLN A 37 -6.44 -2.84 0.20
CA GLN A 37 -7.08 -2.23 -0.97
C GLN A 37 -7.40 -0.79 -0.61
N ILE A 38 -6.71 0.16 -1.24
CA ILE A 38 -7.11 1.56 -1.21
C ILE A 38 -8.46 1.62 -1.95
N PRO A 39 -9.54 2.06 -1.31
CA PRO A 39 -10.84 2.15 -1.98
C PRO A 39 -10.71 3.04 -3.21
N ALA A 40 -11.16 2.53 -4.36
CA ALA A 40 -11.23 3.31 -5.60
C ALA A 40 -12.18 4.50 -5.36
N GLY A 41 -11.61 5.68 -5.12
CA GLY A 41 -12.37 6.88 -4.74
C GLY A 41 -11.62 7.82 -3.79
N GLU A 42 -10.52 7.38 -3.18
CA GLU A 42 -9.66 8.29 -2.41
C GLU A 42 -8.85 9.17 -3.38
N THR A 43 -9.28 10.43 -3.55
CA THR A 43 -8.55 11.44 -4.31
C THR A 43 -7.28 11.83 -3.55
N ILE A 44 -6.15 11.22 -3.93
CA ILE A 44 -4.84 11.63 -3.44
C ILE A 44 -4.54 13.01 -4.08
N PRO A 45 -4.31 14.07 -3.29
CA PRO A 45 -3.94 15.36 -3.85
C PRO A 45 -2.61 15.24 -4.58
N VAL A 46 -2.62 15.50 -5.88
CA VAL A 46 -1.39 15.50 -6.69
C VAL A 46 -0.61 16.78 -6.35
N PRO A 47 0.66 16.67 -5.94
CA PRO A 47 1.47 17.86 -5.68
C PRO A 47 1.63 18.65 -6.98
N PRO A 48 1.63 20.01 -6.91
CA PRO A 48 1.72 20.82 -8.11
C PRO A 48 3.04 20.58 -8.84
N THR A 49 2.98 20.55 -10.17
CA THR A 49 4.16 20.47 -11.03
C THR A 49 5.03 21.71 -10.84
N PHE A 50 6.28 21.64 -11.29
CA PHE A 50 7.18 22.80 -11.26
C PHE A 50 6.59 24.00 -12.01
N GLU A 51 5.99 23.75 -13.18
CA GLU A 51 5.33 24.77 -14.01
C GLU A 51 4.14 25.40 -13.29
N GLN A 52 3.31 24.60 -12.60
CA GLN A 52 2.18 25.11 -11.82
C GLN A 52 2.62 25.98 -10.64
N ARG A 53 3.75 25.63 -10.00
CA ARG A 53 4.34 26.45 -8.93
C ARG A 53 4.90 27.77 -9.48
N LEU A 54 5.54 27.73 -10.65
CA LEU A 54 6.08 28.92 -11.29
C LEU A 54 4.96 29.89 -11.66
N ALA A 55 3.91 29.41 -12.32
CA ALA A 55 2.74 30.21 -12.67
C ALA A 55 2.07 30.82 -11.43
N SER A 56 1.90 30.04 -10.35
CA SER A 56 1.34 30.56 -9.09
C SER A 56 2.20 31.66 -8.47
N THR A 57 3.52 31.57 -8.66
CA THR A 57 4.47 32.58 -8.16
C THR A 57 4.39 33.86 -8.99
N GLU A 58 4.31 33.74 -10.32
CA GLU A 58 4.15 34.88 -11.23
C GLU A 58 2.81 35.60 -11.02
N GLU A 59 1.72 34.86 -10.81
CA GLU A 59 0.41 35.41 -10.47
C GLU A 59 0.45 36.16 -9.13
N ALA A 60 1.08 35.57 -8.11
CA ALA A 60 1.22 36.22 -6.80
C ALA A 60 2.05 37.50 -6.86
N ILE A 61 3.11 37.52 -7.66
CA ILE A 61 3.96 38.70 -7.88
C ILE A 61 3.18 39.78 -8.64
N THR A 62 2.48 39.42 -9.71
CA THR A 62 1.65 40.35 -10.50
C THR A 62 0.55 40.98 -9.64
N ALA A 63 -0.14 40.16 -8.84
CA ALA A 63 -1.19 40.63 -7.93
C ALA A 63 -0.65 41.57 -6.84
N LEU A 64 0.57 41.35 -6.35
CA LEU A 64 1.22 42.21 -5.37
C LEU A 64 1.67 43.55 -5.98
N LEU A 65 2.08 43.54 -7.25
CA LEU A 65 2.57 44.71 -7.96
C LEU A 65 1.46 45.53 -8.65
N GLY A 66 0.22 45.01 -8.70
CA GLY A 66 -0.93 45.70 -9.30
C GLY A 66 -0.75 46.00 -10.79
N LEU A 67 0.03 45.18 -11.49
CA LEU A 67 0.32 45.28 -12.92
C LEU A 67 -0.74 44.58 -13.78
#